data_AF-A0A920TV72-F1
#
_entry.id   AF-A0A920TV72-F1
#
_cell.length_a   1.000
_cell.length_b   1.000
_cell.length_c   1.000
_cell.angle_alpha   90.00
_cell.angle_beta   90.00
_cell.angle_gamma   90.00
#
_symmetry.space_group_name_H-M   'P 1'
#
loop_
_entity.id
_entity.type
_entity.pdbx_description
1 polymer ?
#
loop_
_entity_poly.entity_id
_entity_poly.type
_entity_poly.pdbx_seq_one_letter_code
_entity_poly.pdbx_strand_id
1 'polypeptide(L)' 'MVDSTTKDFNASSFYEYLREGKFMGVRCVDCGQLAVEARAICQSCHSTEIVWVKF' A
#
# COMPACT_ATOMS: atom_id res chain seq x y z
N MET A 1 -9.88 1.94 -21.87
CA MET A 1 -8.46 1.70 -21.53
C MET A 1 -8.27 2.27 -20.13
N VAL A 2 -8.41 1.43 -19.09
CA VAL A 2 -8.19 1.88 -17.71
C VAL A 2 -6.75 1.52 -17.36
N ASP A 3 -5.89 2.52 -17.28
CA ASP A 3 -4.54 2.40 -16.73
C ASP A 3 -4.70 2.04 -15.24
N SER A 4 -4.80 0.74 -14.96
CA SER A 4 -5.25 0.17 -13.68
C SER A 4 -4.07 -0.25 -12.82
N THR A 5 -2.98 0.51 -12.84
CA THR A 5 -1.66 0.04 -12.42
C THR A 5 -1.48 -0.03 -10.89
N THR A 6 -2.57 -0.21 -10.14
CA THR A 6 -2.61 -0.36 -8.68
C THR A 6 -3.48 -1.57 -8.34
N LYS A 7 -2.87 -2.64 -7.82
CA LYS A 7 -3.58 -3.84 -7.35
C LYS A 7 -4.46 -3.52 -6.14
N ASP A 8 -5.47 -4.35 -5.91
CA ASP A 8 -6.31 -4.27 -4.72
C ASP A 8 -5.47 -4.21 -3.44
N PHE A 9 -5.97 -3.48 -2.44
CA PHE A 9 -5.29 -3.36 -1.17
C PHE A 9 -5.53 -4.61 -0.31
N ASN A 10 -4.75 -5.66 -0.56
CA ASN A 10 -4.79 -6.90 0.22
C ASN A 10 -3.39 -7.53 0.36
N ALA A 11 -3.26 -8.48 1.28
CA ALA A 11 -2.00 -9.17 1.54
C ALA A 11 -1.49 -9.96 0.32
N SER A 12 -2.37 -10.56 -0.47
CA SER A 12 -2.00 -11.32 -1.68
C SER A 12 -1.33 -10.42 -2.71
N SER A 13 -1.88 -9.23 -2.95
CA SER A 13 -1.35 -8.22 -3.87
C SER A 13 0.03 -7.71 -3.43
N PHE A 14 0.26 -7.56 -2.12
CA PHE A 14 1.59 -7.26 -1.59
C PHE A 14 2.61 -8.33 -1.93
N TYR A 15 2.30 -9.61 -1.68
CA TYR A 15 3.18 -10.71 -2.03
C TYR A 15 3.40 -10.85 -3.54
N GLU A 16 2.42 -10.49 -4.36
CA GLU A 16 2.60 -10.41 -5.82
C GLU A 16 3.63 -9.35 -6.21
N TYR A 17 3.58 -8.16 -5.59
CA TYR A 17 4.58 -7.13 -5.84
C TYR A 17 5.98 -7.58 -5.41
N LEU A 18 6.11 -8.27 -4.28
CA LEU A 18 7.38 -8.86 -3.85
C LEU A 18 7.88 -9.92 -4.85
N ARG A 19 7.00 -10.78 -5.37
CA ARG A 19 7.34 -11.75 -6.42
C ARG A 19 7.83 -11.08 -7.72
N GLU A 20 7.28 -9.92 -8.05
CA GLU A 20 7.72 -9.11 -9.20
C GLU A 20 9.00 -8.30 -8.91
N GLY A 21 9.57 -8.37 -7.71
CA GLY A 21 10.72 -7.56 -7.30
C GLY A 21 10.39 -6.06 -7.15
N LYS A 22 9.10 -5.72 -7.04
CA LYS A 22 8.63 -4.34 -6.81
C LYS A 22 8.46 -4.13 -5.30
N PHE A 23 9.30 -3.28 -4.73
CA PHE A 23 9.18 -2.90 -3.33
C PHE A 23 8.07 -1.85 -3.17
N MET A 24 6.87 -2.33 -2.87
CA MET A 24 5.72 -1.50 -2.54
C MET A 24 5.58 -1.43 -1.03
N GLY A 25 5.18 -0.27 -0.51
CA GLY A 25 4.60 -0.16 0.82
C GLY A 25 3.39 0.75 0.77
N VAL A 26 3.00 1.31 1.90
CA VAL A 26 1.70 1.97 2.04
C VAL A 26 1.88 3.33 2.68
N ARG A 27 1.13 4.32 2.19
CA ARG A 27 1.09 5.67 2.75
C ARG A 27 -0.32 5.99 3.19
N CYS A 28 -0.46 6.49 4.41
CA CYS A 28 -1.74 7.02 4.88
C CYS A 28 -2.04 8.36 4.22
N VAL A 29 -3.28 8.50 3.74
CA VAL A 29 -3.76 9.73 3.09
C VAL A 29 -4.00 10.83 4.13
N ASP A 30 -4.54 10.50 5.29
CA ASP A 30 -4.89 11.48 6.32
C ASP A 30 -3.68 12.09 7.04
N CYS A 31 -2.75 11.25 7.51
CA CYS A 31 -1.61 11.73 8.30
C CYS A 31 -0.30 11.78 7.51
N GLY A 32 -0.26 11.17 6.32
CA GLY A 32 0.94 11.09 5.51
C GLY A 32 1.98 10.06 5.96
N GLN A 33 1.69 9.29 7.03
CA GLN A 33 2.63 8.28 7.54
C GLN A 33 2.91 7.21 6.47
N LEU A 34 4.20 6.92 6.27
CA LEU A 34 4.68 5.84 5.41
C LEU A 34 4.91 4.58 6.24
N ALA A 35 4.48 3.44 5.73
CA ALA A 35 4.76 2.13 6.30
C ALA A 35 5.28 1.22 5.18
N VAL A 36 6.35 0.50 5.49
CA VAL A 36 6.98 -0.44 4.54
C VAL A 36 6.17 -1.73 4.44
N GLU A 37 5.40 -2.03 5.48
CA GLU A 37 4.57 -3.21 5.56
C GLU A 37 3.15 -2.92 5.05
N ALA A 38 2.54 -3.87 4.33
CA ALA A 38 1.19 -3.74 3.82
C ALA A 38 0.14 -3.88 4.93
N ARG A 39 -0.28 -2.76 5.52
CA ARG A 39 -1.25 -2.73 6.62
C ARG A 39 -2.48 -1.95 6.26
N ALA A 40 -3.65 -2.54 6.53
CA ALA A 40 -4.96 -1.92 6.29
C ALA A 40 -5.27 -0.71 7.19
N ILE A 41 -4.53 -0.54 8.31
CA ILE A 41 -4.80 0.50 9.31
C ILE A 41 -3.49 1.23 9.64
N CYS A 42 -3.53 2.55 9.59
CA CYS A 42 -2.41 3.39 10.01
C CYS A 42 -2.18 3.31 11.53
N GLN A 43 -0.93 3.16 11.97
CA GLN A 43 -0.59 3.13 13.39
C GLN A 43 -0.62 4.48 14.09
N SER A 44 -0.43 5.57 13.35
CA SER A 44 -0.41 6.92 13.93
C SER A 44 -1.82 7.49 14.12
N CYS A 45 -2.68 7.38 13.11
CA CYS A 45 -4.01 8.01 13.13
C CYS A 45 -5.19 7.01 13.13
N HIS A 46 -4.93 5.70 13.02
CA HIS A 46 -5.95 4.66 12.91
C HIS A 46 -6.89 4.78 11.70
N SER A 47 -6.53 5.60 10.70
CA SER A 47 -7.27 5.68 9.45
C SER A 47 -7.08 4.41 8.61
N THR A 48 -8.14 4.06 7.88
CA THR A 48 -8.16 3.01 6.85
C THR A 48 -7.88 3.55 5.44
N GLU A 49 -7.82 4.88 5.29
CA GLU A 49 -7.53 5.53 4.01
C GLU A 49 -6.02 5.56 3.77
N ILE A 50 -5.57 4.59 2.99
CA ILE A 50 -4.17 4.33 2.68
C ILE A 50 -4.02 3.97 1.21
N VAL A 51 -2.86 4.28 0.65
CA VAL A 51 -2.54 4.04 -0.77
C VAL A 51 -1.21 3.34 -0.93
N TRP A 52 -1.09 2.53 -1.97
CA TRP A 52 0.18 1.93 -2.35
C TRP A 52 1.18 3.01 -2.77
N VAL A 53 2.41 2.89 -2.30
CA VAL A 53 3.54 3.72 -2.71
C VAL A 53 4.72 2.84 -3.05
N LYS A 54 5.39 3.16 -4.15
CA LYS A 54 6.63 2.50 -4.53
C LYS A 54 7.80 3.14 -3.78
N PHE A 55 8.68 2.30 -3.24
CA PHE A 55 9.95 2.69 -2.64
C PHE A 55 11.10 2.60 -3.65
#